data_AF-A0AAU6AKF1-F1
#
_entry.id   AF-A0AAU6AKF1-F1
#
_cell.length_a   1.000
_cell.length_b   1.000
_cell.length_c   1.000
_cell.angle_alpha   90.00
_cell.angle_beta   90.00
_cell.angle_gamma   90.00
#
_symmetry.space_group_name_H-M   'P 1'
#
loop_
_entity.id
_entity.type
_entity.pdbx_description
1 polymer ?
#
loop_
_entity_poly.entity_id
_entity_poly.type
_entity_poly.pdbx_seq_one_letter_code
_entity_poly.pdbx_strand_id
1 'polypeptide(L)'
;METFRARPNRTPLVAELPPEEPTASAWRVRVRMDDRPGTLARLAIRLADLECNILGLTVLPVPGGVLDEIVLRPATGLPKEVLAEAIRGEGCECSGIIDADVRELRDTASSALSAARRAVDDPERLVEVLRDVLAADLVTRVPAPEGNPGRTESGHRAVFPLDADTVLVARRRWAPFVELELTRAAALIRLLAATQQNVSGAVVLDRPDGAAVVLRPGTPRDADAVSELHQRCSMKTLFRRYHTGVRTVPRRWLHKLLTPPRGSSVLAVCGRDVIGLGQLIPQPDGTAEVSLLVEDAWQGKGIGTALLARVVVLATAASHAELTAVCLPGDDTMLRTAARAGLRAERSTTDTSALRFFLR
;
A
#
# COMPACT_ATOMS: atom_id res chain seq x y z
N MET A 1 -16.15 -57.04 -41.74
CA MET A 1 -14.94 -57.25 -40.91
C MET A 1 -13.77 -56.63 -41.65
N GLU A 2 -13.70 -55.30 -41.64
CA GLU A 2 -12.69 -54.51 -42.34
C GLU A 2 -11.81 -53.79 -41.32
N THR A 3 -10.51 -53.95 -41.48
CA THR A 3 -9.46 -53.60 -40.53
C THR A 3 -9.07 -52.14 -40.63
N PHE A 4 -9.22 -51.42 -39.52
CA PHE A 4 -8.82 -50.04 -39.33
C PHE A 4 -7.28 -49.95 -39.21
N ARG A 5 -6.59 -49.48 -40.27
CA ARG A 5 -5.15 -49.16 -40.23
C ARG A 5 -4.94 -47.76 -39.64
N ALA A 6 -4.35 -47.70 -38.45
CA ALA A 6 -3.93 -46.47 -37.79
C ALA A 6 -2.81 -45.76 -38.58
N ARG A 7 -2.94 -44.44 -38.76
CA ARG A 7 -1.88 -43.57 -39.29
C ARG A 7 -0.84 -43.26 -38.20
N PRO A 8 0.47 -43.20 -38.50
CA PRO A 8 1.48 -42.86 -37.51
C PRO A 8 1.43 -41.37 -37.16
N ASN A 9 1.58 -41.11 -35.87
CA ASN A 9 1.55 -39.81 -35.20
C ASN A 9 2.74 -38.94 -35.67
N ARG A 10 2.48 -37.76 -36.26
CA ARG A 10 3.53 -36.77 -36.57
C ARG A 10 3.81 -35.96 -35.31
N THR A 11 4.92 -36.25 -34.64
CA THR A 11 5.52 -35.36 -33.63
C THR A 11 5.97 -34.07 -34.32
N PRO A 12 5.59 -32.87 -33.84
CA PRO A 12 6.14 -31.63 -34.40
C PRO A 12 7.61 -31.49 -34.01
N LEU A 13 8.48 -31.22 -34.98
CA LEU A 13 9.84 -30.74 -34.75
C LEU A 13 9.74 -29.38 -34.06
N VAL A 14 9.99 -29.34 -32.75
CA VAL A 14 10.37 -28.09 -32.08
C VAL A 14 11.83 -27.85 -32.47
N ALA A 15 12.07 -26.90 -33.37
CA ALA A 15 13.41 -26.40 -33.60
C ALA A 15 13.87 -25.73 -32.30
N GLU A 16 14.88 -26.32 -31.65
CA GLU A 16 15.59 -25.66 -30.56
C GLU A 16 16.15 -24.35 -31.11
N LEU A 17 15.63 -23.24 -30.62
CA LEU A 17 16.26 -21.93 -30.80
C LEU A 17 17.68 -22.04 -30.24
N PRO A 18 18.71 -21.53 -30.95
CA PRO A 18 20.06 -21.50 -30.40
C PRO A 18 20.03 -20.79 -29.03
N PRO A 19 20.87 -21.21 -28.08
CA PRO A 19 20.96 -20.54 -26.79
C PRO A 19 21.20 -19.05 -27.03
N GLU A 20 20.36 -18.19 -26.45
CA GLU A 20 20.57 -16.75 -26.47
C GLU A 20 22.01 -16.48 -26.04
N GLU A 21 22.82 -15.90 -26.94
CA GLU A 21 24.10 -15.32 -26.55
C GLU A 21 23.86 -14.44 -25.33
N PRO A 22 24.73 -14.48 -24.30
CA PRO A 22 24.54 -13.66 -23.12
C PRO A 22 24.49 -12.20 -23.56
N THR A 23 23.28 -11.66 -23.68
CA THR A 23 23.06 -10.26 -24.03
C THR A 23 23.83 -9.47 -22.99
N ALA A 24 24.87 -8.74 -23.41
CA ALA A 24 25.66 -7.94 -22.50
C ALA A 24 24.70 -7.14 -21.60
N SER A 25 24.76 -7.40 -20.30
CA SER A 25 23.88 -6.78 -19.33
C SER A 25 24.02 -5.27 -19.48
N ALA A 26 22.90 -4.56 -19.56
CA ALA A 26 22.95 -3.12 -19.56
C ALA A 26 23.59 -2.64 -18.25
N TRP A 27 24.19 -1.47 -18.26
CA TRP A 27 24.72 -0.82 -17.07
C TRP A 27 23.94 0.46 -16.82
N ARG A 28 23.71 0.77 -15.54
CA ARG A 28 23.27 2.08 -15.09
C ARG A 28 24.47 2.81 -14.50
N VAL A 29 24.74 3.98 -15.04
CA VAL A 29 25.89 4.83 -14.72
C VAL A 29 25.38 6.16 -14.22
N ARG A 30 25.97 6.69 -13.14
CA ARG A 30 25.72 8.04 -12.67
C ARG A 30 26.94 8.91 -12.88
N VAL A 31 26.77 9.98 -13.63
CA VAL A 31 27.84 10.92 -13.97
C VAL A 31 27.46 12.31 -13.50
N ARG A 32 28.23 12.87 -12.58
CA ARG A 32 28.09 14.26 -12.15
C ARG A 32 29.02 15.13 -12.98
N MET A 33 28.49 16.23 -13.51
CA MET A 33 29.24 17.13 -14.38
C MET A 33 28.79 18.58 -14.21
N ASP A 34 29.68 19.51 -14.53
CA ASP A 34 29.35 20.94 -14.62
C ASP A 34 28.32 21.16 -15.74
N ASP A 35 27.28 21.94 -15.46
CA ASP A 35 26.26 22.30 -16.45
C ASP A 35 26.79 23.37 -17.41
N ARG A 36 27.60 22.91 -18.39
CA ARG A 36 28.20 23.73 -19.45
C ARG A 36 27.88 23.14 -20.82
N PRO A 37 27.62 23.98 -21.83
CA PRO A 37 27.40 23.52 -23.19
C PRO A 37 28.53 22.61 -23.68
N GLY A 38 28.16 21.47 -24.26
CA GLY A 38 29.08 20.51 -24.88
C GLY A 38 29.70 19.46 -23.96
N THR A 39 29.52 19.51 -22.63
CA THR A 39 30.06 18.48 -21.72
C THR A 39 29.42 17.11 -21.98
N LEU A 40 28.09 17.05 -22.04
CA LEU A 40 27.38 15.83 -22.40
C LEU A 40 27.75 15.30 -23.80
N ALA A 41 28.02 16.20 -24.75
CA ALA A 41 28.42 15.81 -26.10
C ALA A 41 29.79 15.12 -26.12
N ARG A 42 30.78 15.66 -25.38
CA ARG A 42 32.09 15.02 -25.25
C ARG A 42 31.99 13.67 -24.55
N LEU A 43 31.19 13.60 -23.49
CA LEU A 43 30.92 12.32 -22.81
C LEU A 43 30.29 11.30 -23.77
N ALA A 44 29.29 11.69 -24.56
CA ALA A 44 28.65 10.81 -25.53
C ALA A 44 29.63 10.31 -26.61
N ILE A 45 30.52 11.19 -27.10
CA ILE A 45 31.60 10.80 -28.03
C ILE A 45 32.52 9.78 -27.36
N ARG A 46 32.95 10.03 -26.12
CA ARG A 46 33.84 9.12 -25.39
C ARG A 46 33.20 7.75 -25.12
N LEU A 47 31.90 7.72 -24.85
CA LEU A 47 31.15 6.48 -24.75
C LEU A 47 31.08 5.75 -26.09
N ALA A 48 30.90 6.47 -27.20
CA ALA A 48 30.90 5.89 -28.54
C ALA A 48 32.27 5.30 -28.92
N ASP A 49 33.39 5.95 -28.56
CA ASP A 49 34.75 5.41 -28.75
C ASP A 49 34.98 4.08 -28.01
N LEU A 50 34.26 3.87 -26.91
CA LEU A 50 34.27 2.63 -26.13
C LEU A 50 33.20 1.62 -26.58
N GLU A 51 32.54 1.90 -27.71
CA GLU A 51 31.45 1.08 -28.26
C GLU A 51 30.28 0.88 -27.27
N CYS A 52 30.04 1.86 -26.38
CA CYS A 52 28.89 1.87 -25.48
C CYS A 52 27.65 2.45 -26.18
N ASN A 53 26.58 1.67 -26.29
CA ASN A 53 25.30 2.12 -26.82
C ASN A 53 24.42 2.72 -25.71
N ILE A 54 24.09 4.01 -25.76
CA ILE A 54 23.20 4.66 -24.79
C ILE A 54 21.74 4.24 -25.07
N LEU A 55 21.09 3.63 -24.08
CA LEU A 55 19.71 3.16 -24.15
C LEU A 55 18.73 4.13 -23.50
N GLY A 56 19.19 4.94 -22.55
CA GLY A 56 18.38 5.93 -21.85
C GLY A 56 19.24 6.95 -21.13
N LEU A 57 18.70 8.15 -20.97
CA LEU A 57 19.34 9.26 -20.29
C LEU A 57 18.30 9.98 -19.45
N THR A 58 18.60 10.16 -18.16
CA THR A 58 17.82 11.01 -17.26
C THR A 58 18.74 12.05 -16.65
N VAL A 59 18.42 13.33 -16.85
CA VAL A 59 19.17 14.45 -16.28
C VAL A 59 18.55 14.83 -14.94
N LEU A 60 19.34 14.79 -13.87
CA LEU A 60 18.92 15.15 -12.52
C LEU A 60 19.65 16.44 -12.09
N PRO A 61 18.94 17.56 -11.92
CA PRO A 61 19.58 18.79 -11.43
C PRO A 61 20.10 18.58 -10.00
N VAL A 62 21.32 19.03 -9.73
CA VAL A 62 21.98 18.92 -8.42
C VAL A 62 22.72 20.22 -8.10
N PRO A 63 23.00 20.54 -6.82
CA PRO A 63 23.78 21.73 -6.49
C PRO A 63 25.13 21.75 -7.23
N GLY A 64 25.40 22.83 -7.97
CA GLY A 64 26.64 23.04 -8.70
C GLY A 64 26.79 22.29 -10.03
N GLY A 65 25.72 21.69 -10.59
CA GLY A 65 25.79 21.05 -11.91
C GLY A 65 24.60 20.14 -12.19
N VAL A 66 24.86 19.08 -12.97
CA VAL A 66 23.88 18.04 -13.28
C VAL A 66 24.43 16.67 -12.93
N LEU A 67 23.53 15.76 -12.56
CA LEU A 67 23.81 14.35 -12.40
C LEU A 67 23.02 13.60 -13.48
N ASP A 68 23.73 13.07 -14.46
CA ASP A 68 23.12 12.28 -15.51
C ASP A 68 23.11 10.81 -15.09
N GLU A 69 21.93 10.21 -15.10
CA GLU A 69 21.76 8.78 -15.02
C GLU A 69 21.64 8.22 -16.44
N ILE A 70 22.67 7.50 -16.87
CA ILE A 70 22.81 6.93 -18.19
C ILE A 70 22.63 5.42 -18.08
N VAL A 71 21.66 4.89 -18.80
CA VAL A 71 21.55 3.44 -19.01
C VAL A 71 22.15 3.13 -20.37
N LEU A 72 23.16 2.28 -20.41
CA LEU A 72 23.90 1.94 -21.62
C LEU A 72 24.13 0.44 -21.73
N ARG A 73 24.39 -0.04 -22.95
CA ARG A 73 24.93 -1.37 -23.20
C ARG A 73 26.41 -1.23 -23.53
N PRO A 74 27.32 -1.80 -22.71
CA PRO A 74 28.75 -1.73 -22.98
C PRO A 74 29.14 -2.68 -24.12
N ALA A 75 30.32 -2.44 -24.69
CA ALA A 75 30.98 -3.42 -25.54
C ALA A 75 31.30 -4.71 -24.78
N THR A 76 31.27 -5.85 -25.46
CA THR A 76 31.56 -7.14 -24.85
C THR A 76 32.98 -7.14 -24.26
N GLY A 77 33.09 -7.44 -22.97
CA GLY A 77 34.38 -7.51 -22.27
C GLY A 77 34.95 -6.17 -21.81
N LEU A 78 34.24 -5.05 -22.01
CA LEU A 78 34.64 -3.76 -21.45
C LEU A 78 34.62 -3.81 -19.91
N PRO A 79 35.72 -3.47 -19.20
CA PRO A 79 35.70 -3.34 -17.75
C PRO A 79 35.03 -2.04 -17.28
N LYS A 80 34.32 -2.09 -16.13
CA LYS A 80 33.65 -0.91 -15.55
C LYS A 80 34.66 0.19 -15.17
N GLU A 81 35.87 -0.21 -14.79
CA GLU A 81 36.97 0.67 -14.39
C GLU A 81 37.45 1.53 -15.56
N VAL A 82 37.54 0.95 -16.76
CA VAL A 82 37.93 1.66 -18.00
C VAL A 82 36.90 2.72 -18.34
N LEU A 83 35.62 2.39 -18.22
CA LEU A 83 34.53 3.34 -18.40
C LEU A 83 34.59 4.48 -17.37
N ALA A 84 34.77 4.15 -16.08
CA ALA A 84 34.88 5.15 -15.02
C ALA A 84 36.10 6.07 -15.19
N GLU A 85 37.22 5.56 -15.71
CA GLU A 85 38.40 6.37 -16.04
C GLU A 85 38.16 7.27 -17.25
N ALA A 86 37.49 6.77 -18.30
CA ALA A 86 37.13 7.58 -19.45
C ALA A 86 36.19 8.74 -19.09
N ILE A 87 35.21 8.50 -18.21
CA ILE A 87 34.33 9.55 -17.67
C ILE A 87 35.14 10.61 -16.92
N ARG A 88 36.10 10.20 -16.09
CA ARG A 88 36.99 11.12 -15.37
C ARG A 88 37.90 11.91 -16.30
N GLY A 89 38.35 11.31 -17.40
CA GLY A 89 39.14 11.97 -18.44
C GLY A 89 38.43 13.16 -19.08
N GLU A 90 37.09 13.15 -19.12
CA GLU A 90 36.26 14.26 -19.61
C GLU A 90 35.98 15.35 -18.56
N GLY A 91 36.64 15.27 -17.39
CA GLY A 91 36.43 16.19 -16.27
C GLY A 91 35.11 15.96 -15.52
N CYS A 92 34.47 14.79 -15.70
CA CYS A 92 33.25 14.41 -15.01
C CYS A 92 33.55 13.49 -13.81
N GLU A 93 32.66 13.46 -12.83
CA GLU A 93 32.73 12.53 -11.70
C GLU A 93 31.83 11.30 -11.97
N CYS A 94 32.39 10.09 -11.89
CA CYS A 94 31.62 8.86 -11.98
C CYS A 94 31.16 8.43 -10.58
N SER A 95 29.91 8.72 -10.23
CA SER A 95 29.35 8.43 -8.90
C SER A 95 29.06 6.94 -8.68
N GLY A 96 28.91 6.14 -9.74
CA GLY A 96 28.73 4.69 -9.64
C GLY A 96 28.31 4.02 -10.94
N ILE A 97 28.65 2.73 -11.08
CA ILE A 97 28.27 1.86 -12.20
C ILE A 97 27.73 0.55 -11.65
N ILE A 98 26.48 0.22 -11.99
CA ILE A 98 25.84 -1.05 -11.60
C ILE A 98 25.29 -1.76 -12.84
N ASP A 99 25.06 -3.07 -12.72
CA ASP A 99 24.30 -3.80 -13.72
C ASP A 99 22.83 -3.37 -13.67
N ALA A 100 22.20 -3.33 -14.83
CA ALA A 100 20.83 -2.90 -15.04
C ALA A 100 20.12 -3.85 -16.01
N ASP A 101 18.84 -4.08 -15.78
CA ASP A 101 17.99 -4.78 -16.74
C ASP A 101 17.42 -3.75 -17.73
N VAL A 102 17.53 -4.02 -19.03
CA VAL A 102 16.96 -3.18 -20.10
C VAL A 102 15.44 -3.02 -19.92
N ARG A 103 14.76 -3.99 -19.29
CA ARG A 103 13.33 -3.91 -18.95
C ARG A 103 13.01 -2.83 -17.91
N GLU A 104 14.00 -2.33 -17.19
CA GLU A 104 13.89 -1.21 -16.25
C GLU A 104 13.98 0.17 -16.92
N LEU A 105 14.25 0.26 -18.23
CA LEU A 105 14.19 1.51 -19.01
C LEU A 105 12.79 2.12 -19.11
N ARG A 106 11.86 1.68 -18.27
CA ARG A 106 10.52 2.25 -18.20
C ARG A 106 10.62 3.71 -17.76
N ASP A 107 9.76 4.53 -18.36
CA ASP A 107 9.53 5.90 -17.92
C ASP A 107 9.38 5.98 -16.39
N THR A 108 10.17 6.85 -15.78
CA THR A 108 10.25 6.97 -14.32
C THR A 108 8.91 7.41 -13.73
N ALA A 109 8.17 8.26 -14.43
CA ALA A 109 6.85 8.71 -13.97
C ALA A 109 5.84 7.56 -13.96
N SER A 110 5.77 6.79 -15.04
CA SER A 110 4.91 5.61 -15.15
C SER A 110 5.25 4.53 -14.12
N SER A 111 6.55 4.33 -13.86
CA SER A 111 7.03 3.40 -12.83
C SER A 111 6.64 3.85 -11.43
N ALA A 112 6.74 5.16 -11.14
CA ALA A 112 6.33 5.73 -9.87
C ALA A 112 4.81 5.62 -9.63
N LEU A 113 3.98 5.85 -10.65
CA LEU A 113 2.53 5.66 -10.56
C LEU A 113 2.15 4.19 -10.36
N SER A 114 2.84 3.28 -11.04
CA SER A 114 2.65 1.83 -10.87
C SER A 114 3.04 1.37 -9.45
N ALA A 115 4.14 1.92 -8.92
CA ALA A 115 4.56 1.73 -7.54
C ALA A 115 3.53 2.26 -6.53
N ALA A 116 2.99 3.47 -6.77
CA ALA A 116 1.93 4.05 -5.96
C ALA A 116 0.69 3.13 -5.92
N ARG A 117 0.23 2.63 -7.07
CA ARG A 117 -0.89 1.69 -7.13
C ARG A 117 -0.60 0.43 -6.31
N ARG A 118 0.57 -0.19 -6.47
CA ARG A 118 0.95 -1.39 -5.68
C ARG A 118 0.90 -1.13 -4.17
N ALA A 119 1.37 0.03 -3.71
CA ALA A 119 1.34 0.39 -2.29
C ALA A 119 -0.06 0.76 -1.78
N VAL A 120 -0.97 1.21 -2.65
CA VAL A 120 -2.39 1.39 -2.30
C VAL A 120 -3.09 0.04 -2.21
N ASP A 121 -2.84 -0.86 -3.15
CA ASP A 121 -3.44 -2.20 -3.20
C ASP A 121 -2.96 -3.09 -2.04
N ASP A 122 -1.69 -2.96 -1.63
CA ASP A 122 -1.06 -3.72 -0.54
C ASP A 122 -0.13 -2.82 0.30
N PRO A 123 -0.67 -2.13 1.33
CA PRO A 123 0.09 -1.22 2.18
C PRO A 123 1.26 -1.87 2.94
N GLU A 124 1.22 -3.17 3.21
CA GLU A 124 2.29 -3.88 3.92
C GLU A 124 3.57 -3.99 3.06
N ARG A 125 3.42 -3.94 1.73
CA ARG A 125 4.55 -3.92 0.79
C ARG A 125 5.20 -2.56 0.58
N LEU A 126 4.80 -1.53 1.33
CA LEU A 126 5.37 -0.19 1.20
C LEU A 126 6.92 -0.18 1.27
N VAL A 127 7.51 -1.01 2.13
CA VAL A 127 8.97 -1.12 2.26
C VAL A 127 9.61 -1.58 0.95
N GLU A 128 9.05 -2.61 0.31
CA GLU A 128 9.53 -3.13 -0.98
C GLU A 128 9.32 -2.10 -2.10
N VAL A 129 8.14 -1.48 -2.14
CA VAL A 129 7.80 -0.46 -3.13
C VAL A 129 8.75 0.73 -3.04
N LEU A 130 9.03 1.24 -1.84
CA LEU A 130 9.93 2.37 -1.66
C LEU A 130 11.37 2.01 -2.02
N ARG A 131 11.80 0.78 -1.72
CA ARG A 131 13.11 0.27 -2.12
C ARG A 131 13.27 0.29 -3.63
N ASP A 132 12.27 -0.17 -4.37
CA ASP A 132 12.27 -0.16 -5.84
C ASP A 132 12.30 1.28 -6.38
N VAL A 133 11.44 2.17 -5.86
CA VAL A 133 11.32 3.57 -6.31
C VAL A 133 12.62 4.36 -6.12
N LEU A 134 13.38 4.06 -5.07
CA LEU A 134 14.66 4.68 -4.77
C LEU A 134 15.86 3.93 -5.36
N ALA A 135 15.65 2.77 -6.00
CA ALA A 135 16.72 1.84 -6.36
C ALA A 135 17.70 1.61 -5.19
N ALA A 136 17.16 1.49 -3.97
CA ALA A 136 17.91 1.35 -2.74
C ALA A 136 18.35 -0.11 -2.53
N ASP A 137 19.47 -0.33 -1.84
CA ASP A 137 19.86 -1.67 -1.40
C ASP A 137 18.88 -2.21 -0.36
N LEU A 138 18.43 -1.33 0.54
CA LEU A 138 17.62 -1.70 1.69
C LEU A 138 16.70 -0.54 2.10
N VAL A 139 15.47 -0.89 2.47
CA VAL A 139 14.56 -0.02 3.22
C VAL A 139 14.10 -0.78 4.45
N THR A 140 14.09 -0.13 5.61
CA THR A 140 13.64 -0.73 6.88
C THR A 140 12.67 0.19 7.61
N ARG A 141 11.61 -0.36 8.20
CA ARG A 141 10.74 0.35 9.14
C ARG A 141 11.35 0.27 10.55
N VAL A 142 11.48 1.40 11.22
CA VAL A 142 12.02 1.51 12.60
C VAL A 142 11.19 2.52 13.41
N PRO A 143 11.22 2.45 14.76
CA PRO A 143 10.66 3.51 15.60
C PRO A 143 11.26 4.89 15.29
N ALA A 144 10.46 5.94 15.35
CA ALA A 144 10.87 7.29 14.99
C ALA A 144 12.13 7.79 15.75
N PRO A 145 12.31 7.51 17.05
CA PRO A 145 13.54 7.90 17.77
C PRO A 145 14.81 7.23 17.23
N GLU A 146 14.70 6.01 16.70
CA GLU A 146 15.83 5.27 16.12
C GLU A 146 16.16 5.73 14.69
N GLY A 147 15.25 6.50 14.09
CA GLY A 147 15.36 7.03 12.74
C GLY A 147 16.57 7.93 12.52
N ASN A 148 16.98 8.75 13.50
CA ASN A 148 18.11 9.70 13.41
C ASN A 148 18.27 10.35 12.01
N PRO A 149 17.39 11.29 11.62
CA PRO A 149 17.39 11.88 10.28
C PRO A 149 18.65 12.70 9.97
N GLY A 150 19.40 13.17 10.98
CA GLY A 150 20.64 13.90 10.79
C GLY A 150 21.82 13.04 10.31
N ARG A 151 21.75 11.71 10.49
CA ARG A 151 22.77 10.78 10.01
C ARG A 151 22.51 10.43 8.54
N THR A 152 23.14 11.14 7.61
CA THR A 152 22.94 10.96 6.16
C THR A 152 23.94 10.00 5.50
N GLU A 153 25.03 9.63 6.18
CA GLU A 153 26.09 8.77 5.62
C GLU A 153 26.59 9.29 4.26
N SER A 154 26.92 10.58 4.19
CA SER A 154 27.32 11.26 2.95
C SER A 154 26.28 11.16 1.82
N GLY A 155 25.00 11.10 2.16
CA GLY A 155 23.90 10.99 1.20
C GLY A 155 23.51 9.55 0.85
N HIS A 156 24.20 8.54 1.37
CA HIS A 156 23.86 7.12 1.15
C HIS A 156 22.72 6.62 2.04
N ARG A 157 22.23 7.45 2.96
CA ARG A 157 21.15 7.14 3.88
C ARG A 157 20.10 8.25 3.90
N ALA A 158 18.83 7.85 3.82
CA ALA A 158 17.70 8.76 3.92
C ALA A 158 16.63 8.22 4.87
N VAL A 159 15.90 9.14 5.51
CA VAL A 159 14.85 8.83 6.50
C VAL A 159 13.56 9.51 6.07
N PHE A 160 12.48 8.75 6.05
CA PHE A 160 11.16 9.21 5.64
C PHE A 160 10.14 8.97 6.77
N PRO A 161 9.47 10.02 7.27
CA PRO A 161 8.38 9.86 8.22
C PRO A 161 7.23 9.05 7.61
N LEU A 162 6.71 8.09 8.36
CA LEU A 162 5.56 7.29 7.94
C LEU A 162 4.31 7.65 8.74
N ASP A 163 4.45 7.70 10.06
CA ASP A 163 3.43 8.14 11.00
C ASP A 163 4.10 8.82 12.21
N ALA A 164 3.37 9.01 13.30
CA ALA A 164 3.90 9.68 14.50
C ALA A 164 5.00 8.89 15.21
N ASP A 165 4.99 7.55 15.11
CA ASP A 165 5.81 6.65 15.90
C ASP A 165 6.82 5.85 15.06
N THR A 166 6.67 5.83 13.73
CA THR A 166 7.49 5.03 12.82
C THR A 166 8.04 5.83 11.64
N VAL A 167 9.23 5.42 11.19
CA VAL A 167 9.91 5.99 10.01
C VAL A 167 10.47 4.87 9.12
N LEU A 168 10.65 5.17 7.84
CA LEU A 168 11.35 4.33 6.88
C LEU A 168 12.78 4.83 6.70
N VAL A 169 13.76 3.94 6.78
CA VAL A 169 15.18 4.24 6.59
C VAL A 169 15.66 3.53 5.33
N ALA A 170 16.02 4.30 4.31
CA ALA A 170 16.58 3.79 3.05
C ALA A 170 18.11 3.90 3.06
N ARG A 171 18.79 2.91 2.49
CA ARG A 171 20.25 2.91 2.27
C ARG A 171 20.61 2.46 0.87
N ARG A 172 21.61 3.11 0.28
CA ARG A 172 22.13 2.78 -1.05
C ARG A 172 23.64 2.98 -1.12
N ARG A 173 24.39 1.93 -1.41
CA ARG A 173 25.86 1.93 -1.41
C ARG A 173 26.47 2.43 -2.71
N TRP A 174 25.84 2.10 -3.84
CA TRP A 174 26.45 2.33 -5.16
C TRP A 174 26.45 3.80 -5.60
N ALA A 175 25.57 4.63 -5.05
CA ALA A 175 25.55 6.08 -5.26
C ALA A 175 24.73 6.79 -4.15
N PRO A 176 25.08 8.03 -3.78
CA PRO A 176 24.27 8.83 -2.87
C PRO A 176 22.91 9.18 -3.47
N PHE A 177 21.90 9.41 -2.64
CA PHE A 177 20.59 9.91 -3.06
C PHE A 177 20.65 11.38 -3.47
N VAL A 178 19.98 11.73 -4.56
CA VAL A 178 19.76 13.14 -4.91
C VAL A 178 18.42 13.66 -4.40
N GLU A 179 18.33 14.97 -4.22
CA GLU A 179 17.16 15.64 -3.65
C GLU A 179 15.86 15.32 -4.41
N LEU A 180 15.91 15.19 -5.74
CA LEU A 180 14.74 14.85 -6.55
C LEU A 180 14.23 13.42 -6.24
N GLU A 181 15.13 12.47 -5.98
CA GLU A 181 14.76 11.10 -5.60
C GLU A 181 14.10 11.09 -4.21
N LEU A 182 14.69 11.81 -3.26
CA LEU A 182 14.15 11.95 -1.91
C LEU A 182 12.77 12.63 -1.93
N THR A 183 12.61 13.67 -2.73
CA THR A 183 11.35 14.38 -2.90
C THR A 183 10.27 13.48 -3.49
N ARG A 184 10.62 12.64 -4.48
CA ARG A 184 9.70 11.67 -5.09
C ARG A 184 9.23 10.62 -4.08
N ALA A 185 10.16 10.06 -3.30
CA ALA A 185 9.83 9.13 -2.21
C ALA A 185 8.94 9.77 -1.14
N ALA A 186 9.26 10.99 -0.70
CA ALA A 186 8.45 11.74 0.25
C ALA A 186 7.06 12.08 -0.31
N ALA A 187 6.95 12.41 -1.60
CA ALA A 187 5.67 12.64 -2.27
C ALA A 187 4.81 11.37 -2.33
N LEU A 188 5.41 10.22 -2.65
CA LEU A 188 4.74 8.92 -2.63
C LEU A 188 4.19 8.60 -1.23
N ILE A 189 4.99 8.77 -0.18
CA ILE A 189 4.55 8.50 1.19
C ILE A 189 3.41 9.43 1.61
N ARG A 190 3.49 10.74 1.27
CA ARG A 190 2.40 11.69 1.53
C ARG A 190 1.12 11.34 0.77
N LEU A 191 1.23 10.90 -0.48
CA LEU A 191 0.10 10.43 -1.27
C LEU A 191 -0.57 9.24 -0.60
N LEU A 192 0.21 8.25 -0.16
CA LEU A 192 -0.31 7.06 0.52
C LEU A 192 -1.00 7.43 1.85
N ALA A 193 -0.39 8.30 2.64
CA ALA A 193 -1.01 8.81 3.87
C ALA A 193 -2.35 9.53 3.58
N ALA A 194 -2.40 10.37 2.55
CA ALA A 194 -3.63 11.04 2.13
C ALA A 194 -4.70 10.05 1.65
N THR A 195 -4.32 9.01 0.90
CA THR A 195 -5.26 7.96 0.49
C THR A 195 -5.84 7.22 1.69
N GLN A 196 -5.02 6.83 2.67
CA GLN A 196 -5.50 6.19 3.89
C GLN A 196 -6.44 7.10 4.71
N GLN A 197 -6.12 8.39 4.81
CA GLN A 197 -6.97 9.38 5.48
C GLN A 197 -8.32 9.54 4.78
N ASN A 198 -8.34 9.64 3.46
CA ASN A 198 -9.57 9.72 2.68
C ASN A 198 -10.41 8.45 2.83
N VAL A 199 -9.77 7.28 2.75
CA VAL A 199 -10.43 5.99 2.98
C VAL A 199 -10.96 5.89 4.41
N SER A 200 -10.37 6.55 5.40
CA SER A 200 -10.83 6.50 6.80
C SER A 200 -11.72 7.67 7.22
N GLY A 201 -11.95 8.66 6.35
CA GLY A 201 -12.66 9.90 6.67
C GLY A 201 -14.18 9.79 6.89
N ALA A 202 -14.85 10.94 7.01
CA ALA A 202 -16.31 10.96 7.12
C ALA A 202 -16.98 10.75 5.74
N VAL A 203 -18.06 9.99 5.70
CA VAL A 203 -18.88 9.74 4.50
C VAL A 203 -20.32 10.13 4.81
N VAL A 204 -20.93 10.93 3.94
CA VAL A 204 -22.34 11.30 4.04
C VAL A 204 -23.19 10.27 3.30
N LEU A 205 -24.23 9.77 3.96
CA LEU A 205 -25.27 8.95 3.38
C LEU A 205 -26.46 9.85 3.07
N ASP A 206 -26.71 10.07 1.78
CA ASP A 206 -27.94 10.71 1.34
C ASP A 206 -29.09 9.72 1.47
N ARG A 207 -30.07 10.09 2.29
CA ARG A 207 -31.24 9.24 2.52
C ARG A 207 -32.42 9.73 1.67
N PRO A 208 -33.29 8.80 1.21
CA PRO A 208 -34.51 9.17 0.49
C PRO A 208 -35.47 10.05 1.31
N ASP A 209 -35.40 10.00 2.64
CA ASP A 209 -36.21 10.82 3.55
C ASP A 209 -35.59 12.20 3.85
N GLY A 210 -34.50 12.57 3.14
CA GLY A 210 -33.83 13.86 3.28
C GLY A 210 -32.95 14.00 4.52
N ALA A 211 -32.88 13.00 5.39
CA ALA A 211 -31.99 13.03 6.54
C ALA A 211 -30.53 12.75 6.11
N ALA A 212 -29.60 13.65 6.46
CA ALA A 212 -28.18 13.43 6.24
C ALA A 212 -27.60 12.61 7.40
N VAL A 213 -27.13 11.38 7.11
CA VAL A 213 -26.40 10.56 8.09
C VAL A 213 -24.92 10.58 7.76
N VAL A 214 -24.08 10.93 8.73
CA VAL A 214 -22.63 10.95 8.58
C VAL A 214 -22.04 9.71 9.23
N LEU A 215 -21.34 8.89 8.45
CA LEU A 215 -20.47 7.84 8.95
C LEU A 215 -19.08 8.43 9.20
N ARG A 216 -18.55 8.37 10.41
CA ARG A 216 -17.20 8.89 10.73
C ARG A 216 -16.48 8.03 11.76
N PRO A 217 -15.14 8.12 11.87
CA PRO A 217 -14.42 7.51 12.98
C PRO A 217 -14.97 7.95 14.35
N GLY A 218 -15.06 7.00 15.26
CA GLY A 218 -15.30 7.25 16.67
C GLY A 218 -14.02 7.69 17.37
N THR A 219 -14.15 8.58 18.35
CA THR A 219 -13.04 9.09 19.15
C THR A 219 -13.38 8.97 20.64
N PRO A 220 -12.39 9.02 21.55
CA PRO A 220 -12.68 9.01 22.99
C PRO A 220 -13.63 10.12 23.47
N ARG A 221 -13.74 11.23 22.71
CA ARG A 221 -14.65 12.35 23.01
C ARG A 221 -16.13 11.99 22.79
N ASP A 222 -16.42 10.95 22.02
CA ASP A 222 -17.78 10.50 21.71
C ASP A 222 -18.40 9.63 22.82
N ALA A 223 -17.71 9.44 23.95
CA ALA A 223 -18.13 8.52 25.00
C ALA A 223 -19.56 8.81 25.52
N ASP A 224 -19.91 10.07 25.75
CA ASP A 224 -21.24 10.42 26.25
C ASP A 224 -22.31 10.17 25.17
N ALA A 225 -22.06 10.54 23.91
CA ALA A 225 -22.99 10.28 22.81
C ALA A 225 -23.19 8.77 22.53
N VAL A 226 -22.14 7.95 22.66
CA VAL A 226 -22.26 6.49 22.58
C VAL A 226 -23.01 5.93 23.80
N SER A 227 -22.82 6.49 25.00
CA SER A 227 -23.62 6.12 26.17
C SER A 227 -25.11 6.36 25.92
N GLU A 228 -25.46 7.52 25.37
CA GLU A 228 -26.84 7.87 25.01
C GLU A 228 -27.43 6.93 23.95
N LEU A 229 -26.66 6.57 22.91
CA LEU A 229 -27.07 5.53 21.95
C LEU A 229 -27.49 4.24 22.67
N HIS A 230 -26.70 3.78 23.64
CA HIS A 230 -27.01 2.56 24.38
C HIS A 230 -28.27 2.68 25.23
N GLN A 231 -28.53 3.86 25.79
CA GLN A 231 -29.74 4.12 26.59
C GLN A 231 -31.01 4.14 25.74
N ARG A 232 -30.92 4.56 24.48
CA ARG A 232 -32.06 4.57 23.54
C ARG A 232 -32.33 3.19 22.90
N CYS A 233 -31.33 2.30 22.88
CA CYS A 233 -31.49 0.94 22.38
C CYS A 233 -32.36 0.07 23.31
N SER A 234 -33.22 -0.78 22.72
CA SER A 234 -34.00 -1.74 23.49
C SER A 234 -33.11 -2.83 24.11
N MET A 235 -33.59 -3.47 25.19
CA MET A 235 -32.92 -4.63 25.79
C MET A 235 -32.69 -5.76 24.77
N LYS A 236 -33.60 -5.92 23.80
CA LYS A 236 -33.45 -6.90 22.70
C LYS A 236 -32.27 -6.55 21.80
N THR A 237 -32.14 -5.29 21.40
CA THR A 237 -31.04 -4.79 20.57
C THR A 237 -29.69 -4.94 21.31
N LEU A 238 -29.62 -4.55 22.59
CA LEU A 238 -28.41 -4.72 23.40
C LEU A 238 -28.05 -6.19 23.64
N PHE A 239 -29.04 -7.05 23.89
CA PHE A 239 -28.80 -8.48 24.05
C PHE A 239 -28.26 -9.13 22.78
N ARG A 240 -28.76 -8.74 21.59
CA ARG A 240 -28.20 -9.19 20.31
C ARG A 240 -26.76 -8.71 20.09
N ARG A 241 -26.43 -7.50 20.55
CA ARG A 241 -25.08 -6.93 20.39
C ARG A 241 -24.05 -7.59 21.30
N TYR A 242 -24.43 -7.86 22.55
CA TYR A 242 -23.50 -8.23 23.62
C TYR A 242 -23.64 -9.67 24.12
N HIS A 243 -24.69 -10.37 23.68
CA HIS A 243 -25.03 -11.73 24.11
C HIS A 243 -25.16 -11.88 25.64
N THR A 244 -25.41 -10.77 26.33
CA THR A 244 -25.60 -10.70 27.78
C THR A 244 -26.55 -9.57 28.14
N GLY A 245 -27.10 -9.61 29.36
CA GLY A 245 -28.07 -8.64 29.87
C GLY A 245 -27.42 -7.30 30.23
N VAL A 246 -27.08 -6.50 29.22
CA VAL A 246 -26.55 -5.14 29.40
C VAL A 246 -27.70 -4.15 29.57
N ARG A 247 -27.78 -3.49 30.74
CA ARG A 247 -28.70 -2.37 30.98
C ARG A 247 -28.03 -1.00 30.89
N THR A 248 -26.77 -0.93 31.32
CA THR A 248 -25.97 0.30 31.29
C THR A 248 -24.52 -0.07 30.99
N VAL A 249 -23.91 0.63 30.05
CA VAL A 249 -22.51 0.39 29.67
C VAL A 249 -21.60 1.25 30.56
N PRO A 250 -20.70 0.65 31.37
CA PRO A 250 -19.77 1.42 32.20
C PRO A 250 -18.84 2.30 31.34
N ARG A 251 -18.43 3.48 31.84
CA ARG A 251 -17.52 4.39 31.09
C ARG A 251 -16.25 3.70 30.59
N ARG A 252 -15.67 2.79 31.40
CA ARG A 252 -14.49 1.99 31.01
C ARG A 252 -14.72 1.11 29.77
N TRP A 253 -15.95 0.66 29.53
CA TRP A 253 -16.30 -0.12 28.35
C TRP A 253 -16.49 0.80 27.14
N LEU A 254 -17.08 1.99 27.31
CA LEU A 254 -17.22 2.98 26.23
C LEU A 254 -15.86 3.35 25.62
N HIS A 255 -14.82 3.49 26.45
CA HIS A 255 -13.46 3.74 25.95
C HIS A 255 -12.96 2.59 25.06
N LYS A 256 -13.14 1.33 25.49
CA LYS A 256 -12.79 0.15 24.67
C LYS A 256 -13.64 0.03 23.41
N LEU A 257 -14.91 0.47 23.46
CA LEU A 257 -15.79 0.49 22.30
C LEU A 257 -15.34 1.53 21.26
N LEU A 258 -14.79 2.65 21.70
CA LEU A 258 -14.35 3.74 20.81
C LEU A 258 -12.89 3.59 20.36
N THR A 259 -12.06 2.91 21.16
CA THR A 259 -10.62 2.72 20.92
C THR A 259 -10.24 1.25 21.08
N PRO A 260 -10.76 0.34 20.23
CA PRO A 260 -10.38 -1.07 20.29
C PRO A 260 -8.87 -1.24 19.98
N PRO A 261 -8.14 -2.10 20.70
CA PRO A 261 -6.71 -2.31 20.46
C PRO A 261 -6.46 -2.74 19.01
N ARG A 262 -5.63 -1.97 18.28
CA ARG A 262 -5.33 -2.17 16.85
C ARG A 262 -6.55 -2.13 15.91
N GLY A 263 -7.74 -1.86 16.45
CA GLY A 263 -8.99 -1.84 15.71
C GLY A 263 -9.45 -0.43 15.39
N SER A 264 -10.65 -0.34 14.83
CA SER A 264 -11.30 0.94 14.54
C SER A 264 -12.78 0.89 14.90
N SER A 265 -13.38 2.08 15.02
CA SER A 265 -14.81 2.22 15.30
C SER A 265 -15.40 3.31 14.42
N VAL A 266 -16.58 3.06 13.89
CA VAL A 266 -17.32 3.94 12.98
C VAL A 266 -18.64 4.29 13.63
N LEU A 267 -18.94 5.58 13.73
CA LEU A 267 -20.20 6.09 14.24
C LEU A 267 -21.08 6.51 13.07
N ALA A 268 -22.35 6.15 13.12
CA ALA A 268 -23.39 6.75 12.29
C ALA A 268 -24.04 7.89 13.08
N VAL A 269 -24.02 9.10 12.55
CA VAL A 269 -24.49 10.31 13.22
C VAL A 269 -25.58 10.98 12.39
N CYS A 270 -26.71 11.30 13.00
CA CYS A 270 -27.77 12.10 12.40
C CYS A 270 -27.96 13.37 13.24
N GLY A 271 -27.69 14.55 12.65
CA GLY A 271 -27.66 15.80 13.41
C GLY A 271 -26.57 15.76 14.49
N ARG A 272 -26.97 15.70 15.76
CA ARG A 272 -26.04 15.59 16.91
C ARG A 272 -26.00 14.20 17.52
N ASP A 273 -26.93 13.32 17.14
CA ASP A 273 -27.12 12.04 17.78
C ASP A 273 -26.32 10.95 17.07
N VAL A 274 -25.56 10.18 17.85
CA VAL A 274 -25.01 8.91 17.39
C VAL A 274 -26.15 7.88 17.35
N ILE A 275 -26.50 7.41 16.16
CA ILE A 275 -27.62 6.49 15.90
C ILE A 275 -27.16 5.05 15.61
N GLY A 276 -25.85 4.84 15.46
CA GLY A 276 -25.26 3.53 15.28
C GLY A 276 -23.75 3.52 15.49
N LEU A 277 -23.22 2.34 15.76
CA LEU A 277 -21.81 2.05 16.02
C LEU A 277 -21.43 0.77 15.28
N GLY A 278 -20.37 0.82 14.49
CA GLY A 278 -19.70 -0.34 13.92
C GLY A 278 -18.27 -0.43 14.45
N GLN A 279 -17.77 -1.65 14.67
CA GLN A 279 -16.42 -1.88 15.15
C GLN A 279 -15.72 -2.92 14.28
N LEU A 280 -14.42 -2.71 14.09
CA LEU A 280 -13.47 -3.65 13.51
C LEU A 280 -12.43 -3.98 14.57
N ILE A 281 -12.30 -5.24 14.94
CA ILE A 281 -11.42 -5.69 16.03
C ILE A 281 -10.50 -6.77 15.49
N PRO A 282 -9.21 -6.49 15.22
CA PRO A 282 -8.27 -7.49 14.77
C PRO A 282 -8.13 -8.63 15.78
N GLN A 283 -8.06 -9.85 15.25
CA GLN A 283 -7.88 -11.06 16.04
C GLN A 283 -6.45 -11.60 15.89
N PRO A 284 -5.95 -12.37 16.88
CA PRO A 284 -4.61 -12.96 16.83
C PRO A 284 -4.40 -13.94 15.66
N ASP A 285 -5.47 -14.50 15.11
CA ASP A 285 -5.44 -15.45 13.98
C ASP A 285 -5.33 -14.77 12.61
N GLY A 286 -5.20 -13.44 12.57
CA GLY A 286 -5.10 -12.63 11.36
C GLY A 286 -6.45 -12.20 10.76
N THR A 287 -7.58 -12.70 11.27
CA THR A 287 -8.91 -12.21 10.91
C THR A 287 -9.24 -10.92 11.67
N ALA A 288 -10.36 -10.27 11.34
CA ALA A 288 -10.90 -9.20 12.17
C ALA A 288 -12.39 -9.40 12.44
N GLU A 289 -12.78 -9.23 13.70
CA GLU A 289 -14.17 -9.31 14.11
C GLU A 289 -14.90 -8.00 13.79
N VAL A 290 -16.07 -8.12 13.16
CA VAL A 290 -17.01 -7.03 12.88
C VAL A 290 -18.26 -7.15 13.75
N SER A 291 -18.72 -5.98 14.19
CA SER A 291 -19.58 -5.86 15.34
C SER A 291 -20.42 -4.59 15.19
N LEU A 292 -21.75 -4.70 15.15
CA LEU A 292 -22.64 -3.56 14.82
C LEU A 292 -23.74 -3.35 15.87
N LEU A 293 -24.05 -2.09 16.16
CA LEU A 293 -25.18 -1.63 16.96
C LEU A 293 -25.90 -0.53 16.20
N VAL A 294 -27.22 -0.63 16.05
CA VAL A 294 -28.06 0.42 15.45
C VAL A 294 -29.27 0.62 16.34
N GLU A 295 -29.56 1.88 16.66
CA GLU A 295 -30.75 2.25 17.44
C GLU A 295 -32.02 1.74 16.78
N ASP A 296 -32.96 1.22 17.58
CA ASP A 296 -34.18 0.56 17.13
C ASP A 296 -34.96 1.40 16.08
N ALA A 297 -35.10 2.73 16.29
CA ALA A 297 -35.79 3.65 15.38
C ALA A 297 -35.11 3.82 14.00
N TRP A 298 -33.86 3.39 13.89
CA TRP A 298 -33.02 3.49 12.69
C TRP A 298 -32.76 2.14 12.01
N GLN A 299 -33.24 1.04 12.60
CA GLN A 299 -33.14 -0.29 12.00
C GLN A 299 -34.05 -0.41 10.77
N GLY A 300 -33.68 -1.28 9.83
CA GLY A 300 -34.39 -1.46 8.55
C GLY A 300 -34.22 -0.31 7.56
N LYS A 301 -33.57 0.79 7.95
CA LYS A 301 -33.35 1.98 7.11
C LYS A 301 -31.98 2.03 6.43
N GLY A 302 -31.30 0.89 6.31
CA GLY A 302 -29.99 0.77 5.64
C GLY A 302 -28.75 1.14 6.47
N ILE A 303 -28.91 1.66 7.69
CA ILE A 303 -27.78 2.13 8.53
C ILE A 303 -26.79 1.01 8.85
N GLY A 304 -27.28 -0.18 9.23
CA GLY A 304 -26.41 -1.33 9.49
C GLY A 304 -25.63 -1.78 8.24
N THR A 305 -26.26 -1.76 7.07
CA THR A 305 -25.59 -2.07 5.79
C THR A 305 -24.50 -1.06 5.48
N ALA A 306 -24.78 0.23 5.67
CA ALA A 306 -23.81 1.29 5.43
C ALA A 306 -22.63 1.23 6.42
N LEU A 307 -22.88 0.95 7.70
CA LEU A 307 -21.84 0.72 8.70
C LEU A 307 -20.98 -0.50 8.35
N LEU A 308 -21.60 -1.62 7.95
CA LEU A 308 -20.87 -2.82 7.54
C LEU A 308 -20.00 -2.55 6.32
N ALA A 309 -20.55 -1.95 5.27
CA ALA A 309 -19.80 -1.58 4.07
C ALA A 309 -18.63 -0.65 4.42
N ARG A 310 -18.84 0.30 5.34
CA ARG A 310 -17.77 1.18 5.80
C ARG A 310 -16.68 0.45 6.56
N VAL A 311 -17.05 -0.47 7.46
CA VAL A 311 -16.09 -1.32 8.18
C VAL A 311 -15.31 -2.21 7.21
N VAL A 312 -15.95 -2.75 6.17
CA VAL A 312 -15.25 -3.52 5.13
C VAL A 312 -14.20 -2.67 4.42
N VAL A 313 -14.54 -1.44 4.02
CA VAL A 313 -13.57 -0.53 3.40
C VAL A 313 -12.35 -0.31 4.31
N LEU A 314 -12.56 -0.13 5.62
CA LEU A 314 -11.47 0.00 6.60
C LEU A 314 -10.68 -1.30 6.76
N ALA A 315 -11.34 -2.45 6.74
CA ALA A 315 -10.70 -3.75 6.87
C ALA A 315 -9.81 -4.07 5.66
N THR A 316 -10.30 -3.81 4.45
CA THR A 316 -9.53 -3.96 3.21
C THR A 316 -8.32 -3.02 3.21
N ALA A 317 -8.49 -1.77 3.64
CA ALA A 317 -7.40 -0.81 3.76
C ALA A 317 -6.34 -1.21 4.81
N ALA A 318 -6.73 -2.02 5.80
CA ALA A 318 -5.86 -2.62 6.80
C ALA A 318 -5.36 -4.02 6.42
N SER A 319 -5.51 -4.43 5.15
CA SER A 319 -5.05 -5.71 4.60
C SER A 319 -5.64 -6.97 5.25
N HIS A 320 -6.84 -6.88 5.84
CA HIS A 320 -7.55 -8.08 6.27
C HIS A 320 -8.14 -8.81 5.08
N ALA A 321 -7.89 -10.11 4.97
CA ALA A 321 -8.48 -10.97 3.94
C ALA A 321 -9.88 -11.50 4.32
N GLU A 322 -10.16 -11.57 5.62
CA GLU A 322 -11.36 -12.18 6.16
C GLU A 322 -11.86 -11.44 7.40
N LEU A 323 -13.19 -11.27 7.46
CA LEU A 323 -13.88 -10.76 8.64
C LEU A 323 -14.71 -11.86 9.29
N THR A 324 -14.89 -11.78 10.60
CA THR A 324 -15.76 -12.66 11.37
C THR A 324 -16.82 -11.87 12.12
N ALA A 325 -17.98 -12.45 12.39
CA ALA A 325 -18.96 -11.88 13.32
C ALA A 325 -19.61 -12.98 14.13
N VAL A 326 -19.76 -12.76 15.44
CA VAL A 326 -20.52 -13.68 16.30
C VAL A 326 -21.95 -13.17 16.41
N CYS A 327 -22.92 -14.05 16.12
CA CYS A 327 -24.34 -13.78 16.14
C CYS A 327 -25.07 -14.83 16.99
N LEU A 328 -26.20 -14.47 17.59
CA LEU A 328 -27.05 -15.44 18.27
C LEU A 328 -27.52 -16.54 17.30
N PRO A 329 -27.68 -17.79 17.76
CA PRO A 329 -28.24 -18.87 16.96
C PRO A 329 -29.57 -18.46 16.31
N GLY A 330 -29.71 -18.70 15.01
CA GLY A 330 -30.90 -18.32 14.22
C GLY A 330 -31.04 -16.83 13.88
N ASP A 331 -30.13 -15.95 14.32
CA ASP A 331 -30.17 -14.54 13.92
C ASP A 331 -29.48 -14.33 12.56
N ASP A 332 -30.26 -14.30 11.48
CA ASP A 332 -29.78 -14.02 10.12
C ASP A 332 -29.66 -12.53 9.81
N THR A 333 -29.79 -11.63 10.79
CA THR A 333 -29.77 -10.18 10.54
C THR A 333 -28.44 -9.72 9.97
N MET A 334 -27.31 -10.19 10.53
CA MET A 334 -25.99 -9.85 10.01
C MET A 334 -25.76 -10.45 8.62
N LEU A 335 -26.21 -11.68 8.37
CA LEU A 335 -26.11 -12.34 7.07
C LEU A 335 -26.88 -11.58 5.98
N ARG A 336 -28.11 -11.14 6.27
CA ARG A 336 -28.88 -10.26 5.36
C ARG A 336 -28.22 -8.89 5.17
N THR A 337 -27.59 -8.36 6.21
CA THR A 337 -26.89 -7.07 6.14
C THR A 337 -25.68 -7.16 5.22
N ALA A 338 -24.92 -8.26 5.32
CA ALA A 338 -23.78 -8.56 4.45
C ALA A 338 -24.20 -8.75 2.99
N ALA A 339 -25.25 -9.53 2.73
CA ALA A 339 -25.78 -9.71 1.38
C ALA A 339 -26.19 -8.36 0.73
N ARG A 340 -26.84 -7.47 1.50
CA ARG A 340 -27.18 -6.11 1.02
C ARG A 340 -25.97 -5.20 0.85
N ALA A 341 -24.88 -5.47 1.56
CA ALA A 341 -23.59 -4.78 1.37
C ALA A 341 -22.78 -5.37 0.20
N GLY A 342 -23.29 -6.37 -0.52
CA GLY A 342 -22.59 -7.04 -1.61
C GLY A 342 -21.51 -8.02 -1.15
N LEU A 343 -21.51 -8.40 0.13
CA LEU A 343 -20.49 -9.29 0.71
C LEU A 343 -20.92 -10.74 0.65
N ARG A 344 -19.99 -11.61 0.28
CA ARG A 344 -20.15 -13.06 0.45
C ARG A 344 -19.96 -13.41 1.92
N ALA A 345 -21.00 -13.94 2.54
CA ALA A 345 -21.03 -14.37 3.94
C ALA A 345 -21.39 -15.84 4.05
N GLU A 346 -20.69 -16.58 4.92
CA GLU A 346 -20.95 -17.99 5.20
C GLU A 346 -21.02 -18.22 6.72
N ARG A 347 -21.90 -19.12 7.16
CA ARG A 347 -21.87 -19.61 8.55
C ARG A 347 -20.69 -20.53 8.71
N SER A 348 -19.96 -20.40 9.81
CA SER A 348 -18.86 -21.31 10.14
C SER A 348 -19.41 -22.72 10.35
N THR A 349 -18.69 -23.71 9.83
CA THR A 349 -19.03 -25.14 9.95
C THR A 349 -18.68 -25.69 11.33
N THR A 350 -17.74 -25.06 12.05
CA THR A 350 -17.31 -25.45 13.39
C THR A 350 -18.06 -24.72 14.51
N ASP A 351 -18.56 -23.52 14.24
CA ASP A 351 -19.36 -22.73 15.18
C ASP A 351 -20.53 -22.05 14.47
N THR A 352 -21.74 -22.58 14.66
CA THR A 352 -22.95 -22.05 14.00
C THR A 352 -23.33 -20.63 14.41
N SER A 353 -22.74 -20.10 15.49
CA SER A 353 -22.89 -18.72 15.93
C SER A 353 -21.95 -17.76 15.20
N ALA A 354 -20.88 -18.25 14.57
CA ALA A 354 -19.91 -17.45 13.83
C ALA A 354 -20.28 -17.34 12.35
N LEU A 355 -20.16 -16.12 11.82
CA LEU A 355 -20.21 -15.79 10.40
C LEU A 355 -18.82 -15.41 9.92
N ARG A 356 -18.49 -15.80 8.69
CA ARG A 356 -17.26 -15.42 7.98
C ARG A 356 -17.64 -14.59 6.75
N PHE A 357 -16.94 -13.49 6.54
CA PHE A 357 -17.09 -12.63 5.35
C PHE A 357 -15.76 -12.60 4.61
N PHE A 358 -15.80 -12.85 3.31
CA PHE A 358 -14.61 -12.89 2.48
C PHE A 358 -14.43 -11.55 1.75
N LEU A 359 -13.29 -10.91 1.98
CA LEU A 359 -12.89 -9.68 1.30
C LEU A 359 -12.10 -10.08 0.05
N ARG A 360 -12.79 -10.16 -1.09
CA ARG A 360 -12.20 -10.52 -2.39
C ARG A 360 -12.30 -9.35 -3.36
#